data_AF-A0A1B6I6I6-F1
#
_entry.id   AF-A0A1B6I6I6-F1
#
_cell.length_a   1.000
_cell.length_b   1.000
_cell.length_c   1.000
_cell.angle_alpha   90.00
_cell.angle_beta   90.00
_cell.angle_gamma   90.00
#
_symmetry.space_group_name_H-M   'P 1'
#
loop_
_entity.id
_entity.type
_entity.pdbx_description
1 polymer ?
#
loop_
_entity_poly.entity_id
_entity_poly.type
_entity_poly.pdbx_seq_one_letter_code
_entity_poly.pdbx_strand_id
1 'polypeptide(L)'
;MDGSKMFCGTILSIFIIYTVKDLFVETSAEKEIPVTKVGLSTNVGPTLKFLYCYSCGYRKAFDEYTTILHKKYPEISIEGGNYEPPGYSMHLAKFLGLGKLLVIV
;
A
#
# COMPACT_ATOMS: atom_id res chain seq x y z
N MET A 1 -12.86 -36.39 28.89
CA MET A 1 -12.87 -35.61 27.62
C MET A 1 -11.50 -35.00 27.48
N ASP A 2 -10.69 -35.53 26.56
CA ASP A 2 -9.23 -35.37 26.56
C ASP A 2 -8.81 -33.91 26.39
N GLY A 3 -8.15 -33.34 27.39
CA GLY A 3 -7.69 -31.94 27.40
C GLY A 3 -6.81 -31.56 26.20
N SER A 4 -6.17 -32.54 25.54
CA SER A 4 -5.39 -32.35 24.31
C SER A 4 -6.27 -31.99 23.09
N LYS A 5 -7.48 -32.56 22.99
CA LYS A 5 -8.45 -32.23 21.91
C LYS A 5 -9.04 -30.83 22.09
N MET A 6 -9.23 -30.41 23.34
CA MET A 6 -9.70 -29.05 23.65
C MET A 6 -8.65 -27.99 23.33
N PHE A 7 -7.37 -28.26 23.63
CA PHE A 7 -6.28 -27.33 23.32
C PHE A 7 -6.01 -27.19 21.81
N CYS A 8 -6.08 -28.28 21.05
CA CYS A 8 -5.96 -28.22 19.60
C CYS A 8 -7.12 -27.46 18.95
N GLY A 9 -8.35 -27.66 19.45
CA GLY A 9 -9.54 -26.94 18.98
C GLY A 9 -9.48 -25.43 19.22
N THR A 10 -8.95 -24.99 20.36
CA THR A 10 -8.79 -23.55 20.65
C THR A 10 -7.73 -22.91 19.77
N ILE A 11 -6.59 -23.57 19.56
CA ILE A 11 -5.52 -23.10 18.66
C ILE A 11 -6.05 -22.93 17.22
N LEU A 12 -6.74 -23.94 16.70
CA LEU A 12 -7.30 -23.91 15.35
C LEU A 12 -8.37 -22.82 15.18
N SER A 13 -9.22 -22.64 16.18
CA SER A 13 -10.24 -21.57 16.19
C SER A 13 -9.60 -20.17 16.15
N ILE A 14 -8.56 -19.95 16.97
CA ILE A 14 -7.81 -18.69 16.98
C ILE A 14 -7.17 -18.42 15.61
N PHE A 15 -6.55 -19.44 15.00
CA PHE A 15 -5.91 -19.30 13.69
C PHE A 15 -6.93 -18.94 12.60
N ILE A 16 -8.10 -19.59 12.60
CA ILE A 16 -9.19 -19.27 11.66
C ILE A 16 -9.67 -17.83 11.85
N ILE A 17 -9.89 -17.39 13.09
CA ILE A 17 -10.31 -16.01 13.37
C ILE A 17 -9.30 -14.99 12.85
N TYR A 18 -8.00 -15.22 13.05
CA TYR A 18 -6.96 -14.34 12.52
C TYR A 18 -6.92 -14.32 10.98
N THR A 19 -7.02 -15.49 10.33
CA THR A 19 -7.05 -15.56 8.86
C THR A 19 -8.28 -14.87 8.25
N VAL A 20 -9.45 -14.98 8.89
CA VAL A 20 -10.66 -14.29 8.44
C VAL A 20 -10.54 -12.78 8.66
N LYS A 21 -9.98 -12.33 9.80
CA LYS A 21 -9.73 -10.90 10.02
C LYS A 21 -8.72 -10.32 9.03
N ASP A 22 -7.72 -11.08 8.62
CA ASP A 22 -6.75 -10.67 7.59
C ASP A 22 -7.41 -10.59 6.21
N LEU A 23 -8.28 -11.54 5.86
CA LEU A 23 -9.06 -11.53 4.62
C LEU A 23 -10.07 -10.36 4.56
N PHE A 24 -10.66 -10.02 5.71
CA PHE A 24 -11.63 -8.93 5.86
C PHE A 24 -11.01 -7.58 6.24
N VAL A 25 -9.67 -7.47 6.29
CA VAL A 25 -9.00 -6.17 6.40
C VAL A 25 -9.11 -5.48 5.04
N GLU A 26 -10.33 -5.06 4.70
CA GLU A 26 -10.51 -4.00 3.74
C GLU A 26 -9.77 -2.80 4.31
N THR A 27 -8.64 -2.47 3.67
CA THR A 27 -8.02 -1.17 3.86
C THR A 27 -8.99 -0.17 3.26
N SER A 28 -9.97 0.27 4.06
CA SER A 28 -10.77 1.45 3.82
C SER A 28 -9.89 2.69 4.02
N ALA A 29 -8.77 2.73 3.31
CA ALA A 29 -8.09 3.97 3.00
C ALA A 29 -8.94 4.64 1.91
N GLU A 30 -10.08 5.19 2.32
CA GLU A 30 -10.69 6.29 1.59
C GLU A 30 -9.62 7.39 1.55
N LYS A 31 -8.82 7.39 0.47
CA LYS A 31 -8.00 8.54 0.11
C LYS A 31 -9.00 9.60 -0.35
N GLU A 32 -9.64 10.27 0.60
CA GLU A 32 -10.14 11.61 0.32
C GLU A 32 -8.95 12.37 -0.24
N ILE A 33 -9.03 12.76 -1.51
CA ILE A 33 -8.05 13.65 -2.10
C ILE A 33 -8.30 14.97 -1.39
N PRO A 34 -7.45 15.43 -0.46
CA PRO A 34 -7.62 16.76 0.09
C PRO A 34 -7.58 17.69 -1.12
N VAL A 35 -8.65 18.45 -1.35
CA VAL A 35 -8.69 19.53 -2.33
C VAL A 35 -7.59 20.51 -1.95
N THR A 36 -6.40 20.26 -2.48
CA THR A 36 -5.21 21.03 -2.16
C THR A 36 -5.46 22.44 -2.66
N LYS A 37 -5.59 23.37 -1.70
CA LYS A 37 -5.28 24.79 -1.90
C LYS A 37 -3.88 24.86 -2.52
N VAL A 38 -3.84 24.82 -3.84
CA VAL A 38 -2.64 25.02 -4.64
C VAL A 38 -2.15 26.44 -4.36
N GLY A 39 -1.14 26.54 -3.51
CA GLY A 39 -0.38 27.75 -3.27
C GLY A 39 0.29 28.15 -4.57
N LEU A 40 -0.33 29.11 -5.24
CA LEU A 40 0.15 29.82 -6.42
C LEU A 40 1.47 30.54 -6.09
N SER A 41 2.60 29.86 -6.28
CA SER A 41 3.91 30.50 -6.28
C SER A 41 4.66 30.11 -7.53
N THR A 42 4.86 31.12 -8.38
CA THR A 42 5.85 31.22 -9.47
C THR A 42 5.68 30.26 -10.67
N ASN A 43 4.93 30.73 -11.68
CA ASN A 43 5.14 30.49 -13.13
C ASN A 43 5.23 29.05 -13.68
N VAL A 44 4.95 28.02 -12.89
CA VAL A 44 4.96 26.62 -13.32
C VAL A 44 3.66 25.97 -12.82
N GLY A 45 2.96 25.20 -13.65
CA GLY A 45 1.64 24.64 -13.31
C GLY A 45 1.69 23.67 -12.12
N PRO A 46 0.53 23.20 -11.64
CA PRO A 46 0.46 22.36 -10.44
C PRO A 46 1.23 21.04 -10.61
N THR A 47 1.91 20.61 -9.55
CA THR A 47 2.64 19.33 -9.52
C THR A 47 1.71 18.21 -9.05
N LEU A 48 1.53 17.18 -9.89
CA LEU A 48 0.78 15.98 -9.56
C LEU A 48 1.73 14.85 -9.15
N LYS A 49 1.48 14.26 -7.97
CA LYS A 49 2.29 13.16 -7.44
C LYS A 49 1.53 11.84 -7.49
N PHE A 50 2.02 10.90 -8.30
CA PHE A 50 1.47 9.54 -8.41
C PHE A 50 2.26 8.58 -7.53
N LEU A 51 1.60 8.01 -6.53
CA LEU A 51 2.15 6.94 -5.70
C LEU A 51 1.59 5.59 -6.16
N TYR A 52 2.45 4.68 -6.60
CA TYR A 52 2.06 3.35 -7.08
C TYR A 52 2.98 2.25 -6.55
N CYS A 53 2.49 1.01 -6.49
CA CYS A 53 3.28 -0.13 -6.01
C CYS A 53 4.30 -0.57 -7.07
N TYR A 54 5.60 -0.42 -6.79
CA TYR A 54 6.67 -0.82 -7.71
C TYR A 54 6.74 -2.34 -7.88
N SER A 55 6.62 -3.09 -6.77
CA SER A 55 6.68 -4.55 -6.76
C SER A 55 5.47 -5.23 -7.39
N CYS A 56 4.35 -4.52 -7.53
CA CYS A 56 3.11 -5.06 -8.11
C CYS A 56 3.07 -4.92 -9.64
N GLY A 57 4.09 -4.30 -10.26
CA GLY A 57 4.18 -4.21 -11.73
C GLY A 57 3.42 -3.04 -12.38
N TYR A 58 2.96 -2.04 -11.60
CA TYR A 58 2.18 -0.91 -12.13
C TYR A 58 2.99 0.16 -12.90
N ARG A 59 4.31 -0.01 -13.04
CA ARG A 59 5.18 0.96 -13.71
C ARG A 59 4.73 1.26 -15.14
N LYS A 60 4.32 0.24 -15.89
CA LYS A 60 3.84 0.41 -17.27
C LYS A 60 2.60 1.31 -17.35
N ALA A 61 1.65 1.12 -16.43
CA ALA A 61 0.45 1.94 -16.38
C ALA A 61 0.80 3.40 -16.07
N PHE A 62 1.70 3.63 -15.09
CA PHE A 62 2.22 4.96 -14.79
C PHE A 62 2.85 5.63 -16.03
N ASP A 63 3.72 4.93 -16.76
CA ASP A 63 4.38 5.46 -17.96
C ASP A 63 3.37 5.82 -19.07
N GLU A 64 2.32 5.01 -19.24
CA GLU A 64 1.25 5.27 -20.21
C GLU A 64 0.40 6.50 -19.83
N TYR A 65 0.00 6.61 -18.56
CA TYR A 65 -0.77 7.75 -18.08
C TYR A 65 0.04 9.05 -18.13
N THR A 66 1.31 9.03 -17.72
CA THR A 66 2.18 10.23 -17.79
C THR A 66 2.32 10.73 -19.23
N THR A 67 2.46 9.82 -20.20
CA THR A 67 2.50 10.17 -21.63
C THR A 67 1.23 10.86 -22.09
N ILE A 68 0.05 10.36 -21.68
CA ILE A 68 -1.25 10.96 -22.02
C ILE A 68 -1.41 12.33 -21.35
N LEU A 69 -1.04 12.43 -20.08
CA LEU A 69 -1.16 13.68 -19.31
C LEU A 69 -0.26 14.77 -19.87
N HIS A 70 1.00 14.47 -20.21
CA HIS A 70 1.91 15.44 -20.83
C HIS A 70 1.41 15.96 -22.18
N LYS A 71 0.69 15.14 -22.95
CA LYS A 71 0.08 15.58 -24.22
C LYS A 71 -1.12 16.52 -24.01
N LYS A 72 -1.89 16.31 -22.95
CA LYS A 72 -3.15 17.03 -22.70
C LYS A 72 -2.97 18.28 -21.85
N TYR A 73 -1.99 18.25 -20.95
CA TYR A 73 -1.67 19.30 -19.99
C TYR A 73 -0.14 19.48 -19.96
N PRO A 74 0.45 20.23 -20.90
CA PRO A 74 1.89 20.45 -20.93
C PRO A 74 2.40 21.32 -19.76
N GLU A 75 1.52 22.07 -19.10
CA GLU A 75 1.84 22.98 -17.99
C GLU A 75 2.01 22.28 -16.64
N ILE A 76 1.53 21.03 -16.49
CA ILE A 76 1.61 20.31 -15.23
C ILE A 76 2.94 19.55 -15.09
N SER A 77 3.48 19.55 -13.89
CA SER A 77 4.62 18.70 -13.54
C SER A 77 4.11 17.38 -12.96
N ILE A 78 4.70 16.25 -13.36
CA ILE A 78 4.29 14.92 -12.89
C ILE A 78 5.44 14.26 -12.16
N GLU A 79 5.22 13.87 -10.91
CA GLU A 79 6.18 13.13 -10.08
C GLU A 79 5.66 11.70 -9.83
N GLY A 80 6.53 10.70 -10.00
CA GLY A 80 6.25 9.30 -9.68
C GLY A 80 6.95 8.84 -8.41
N GLY A 81 6.28 8.08 -7.56
CA GLY A 81 6.85 7.54 -6.33
C GLY A 81 6.29 6.18 -5.96
N ASN A 82 7.03 5.43 -5.12
CA ASN A 82 6.54 4.17 -4.59
C ASN A 82 5.47 4.42 -3.53
N TYR A 83 4.36 3.70 -3.62
CA TYR A 83 3.34 3.71 -2.59
C TYR A 83 3.83 2.93 -1.36
N GLU A 84 3.96 3.63 -0.24
CA GLU A 84 4.20 3.00 1.06
C GLU A 84 2.86 2.60 1.66
N PRO A 85 2.63 1.30 1.96
CA PRO A 85 1.38 0.87 2.58
C PRO A 85 1.22 1.57 3.94
N PRO A 86 0.10 2.27 4.20
CA PRO A 86 -0.10 2.97 5.46
C PRO A 86 -0.44 2.01 6.60
N GLY A 87 0.02 2.34 7.81
CA GLY A 87 -0.39 1.66 9.05
C GLY A 87 0.46 0.45 9.44
N TYR A 88 -0.14 -0.45 10.21
CA TYR A 88 0.56 -1.57 10.85
C TYR A 88 1.09 -2.62 9.86
N SER A 89 0.48 -2.73 8.68
CA SER A 89 0.87 -3.69 7.65
C SER A 89 2.30 -3.43 7.14
N MET A 90 2.74 -2.18 7.06
CA MET A 90 4.12 -1.83 6.68
C MET A 90 5.14 -2.27 7.73
N HIS A 91 4.85 -2.07 9.01
CA HIS A 91 5.75 -2.49 10.09
C HIS A 91 5.84 -4.02 10.14
N LEU A 92 4.72 -4.71 9.96
CA LEU A 92 4.69 -6.17 9.91
C LEU A 92 5.46 -6.71 8.69
N ALA A 93 5.27 -6.11 7.50
CA ALA A 93 6.00 -6.49 6.30
C ALA A 93 7.52 -6.30 6.46
N LYS A 94 7.96 -5.19 7.07
CA LYS A 94 9.38 -4.95 7.39
C LYS A 94 9.91 -5.97 8.39
N PHE A 95 9.15 -6.26 9.44
CA PHE A 95 9.53 -7.24 10.47
C PHE A 95 9.65 -8.65 9.88
N LEU A 96 8.68 -9.11 9.09
CA LEU A 96 8.74 -10.40 8.40
C LEU A 96 9.90 -10.45 7.38
N GLY A 97 10.15 -9.34 6.70
CA GLY A 97 11.27 -9.20 5.77
C GLY A 97 12.64 -9.30 6.44
N LEU A 98 12.81 -8.75 7.65
CA LEU A 98 14.02 -8.96 8.46
C LEU A 98 14.06 -10.37 9.06
N GLY A 99 12.92 -10.84 9.58
CA GLY A 99 12.79 -12.15 10.20
C GLY A 99 13.21 -13.27 9.26
N LYS A 100 12.83 -13.21 7.98
CA LYS A 100 13.25 -14.22 6.99
C LYS A 100 14.78 -14.26 6.83
N LEU A 101 15.47 -13.13 6.94
CA LEU A 101 16.94 -13.07 6.80
C LEU A 101 17.62 -13.70 8.01
N LEU A 102 17.07 -13.53 9.21
CA LEU A 102 17.56 -14.19 10.42
C LEU A 102 17.34 -15.71 10.41
N VAL A 103 16.30 -16.20 9.73
CA VAL A 103 16.01 -17.63 9.59
C VAL A 103 16.90 -18.31 8.53
N ILE A 104 17.31 -17.55 7.51
CA ILE A 104 18.16 -18.06 6.43
C ILE A 104 19.65 -18.07 6.83
N VAL A 105 20.05 -17.19 7.77
CA VAL A 105 21.40 -17.17 8.37
C VAL A 105 21.62 -18.35 9.31
#